data_AF-A0A6V7LC86-F1
#
_entry.id   AF-A0A6V7LC86-F1
#
_cell.length_a   1.000
_cell.length_b   1.000
_cell.length_c   1.000
_cell.angle_alpha   90.00
_cell.angle_beta   90.00
_cell.angle_gamma   90.00
#
_symmetry.space_group_name_H-M   'P 1'
#
loop_
_entity.id
_entity.type
_entity.pdbx_description
1 polymer ?
#
loop_
_entity_poly.entity_id
_entity_poly.type
_entity_poly.pdbx_seq_one_letter_code
_entity_poly.pdbx_strand_id
1 'polypeptide(L)' 'ISCGILETPRFGRKSNFLFIPDNKVTFECNQGFILVGDQRRTCEAGGRWNIPEYGYTECL' A
#
# COMPACT_ATOMS: atom_id res chain seq x y z
N ILE A 1 14.29 -5.00 10.84
CA ILE A 1 14.13 -5.02 9.36
C ILE A 1 12.87 -4.22 9.04
N SER A 2 12.94 -3.32 8.05
CA SER A 2 11.79 -2.52 7.59
C SER A 2 11.67 -2.70 6.08
N CYS A 3 10.44 -2.77 5.56
CA CYS A 3 10.15 -2.89 4.13
C CYS A 3 10.32 -1.58 3.35
N GLY A 4 10.57 -0.47 4.05
CA GLY A 4 10.63 0.86 3.46
C GLY A 4 9.27 1.54 3.44
N ILE A 5 9.32 2.86 3.29
CA ILE A 5 8.12 3.72 3.38
C ILE A 5 7.31 3.57 2.09
N LEU A 6 6.03 3.23 2.22
CA LEU A 6 5.08 3.35 1.12
C LEU A 6 4.54 4.79 1.05
N GLU A 7 4.58 5.35 -0.16
CA GLU A 7 3.95 6.64 -0.44
C GLU A 7 2.43 6.53 -0.29
N THR A 8 1.81 7.63 0.14
CA THR A 8 0.36 7.70 0.22
C THR A 8 -0.17 8.10 -1.16
N PRO A 9 -1.13 7.35 -1.74
CA PRO A 9 -1.70 7.72 -3.04
C PRO A 9 -2.34 9.10 -2.98
N ARG A 10 -2.22 9.87 -4.07
CA ARG A 10 -2.94 11.14 -4.24
C ARG A 10 -4.43 10.88 -4.07
N PHE A 11 -5.14 11.77 -3.39
CA PHE A 11 -6.58 11.61 -3.10
C PHE A 11 -6.96 10.27 -2.43
N GLY A 12 -6.03 9.66 -1.69
CA GLY A 12 -6.28 8.47 -0.90
C GLY A 12 -5.59 8.51 0.45
N ARG A 13 -5.76 7.42 1.20
CA ARG A 13 -5.15 7.16 2.49
C ARG A 13 -4.62 5.73 2.56
N LYS A 14 -3.83 5.46 3.59
CA LYS A 14 -3.41 4.11 3.96
C LYS A 14 -3.87 3.78 5.38
N SER A 15 -4.11 2.50 5.65
CA SER A 15 -4.65 2.01 6.92
C SER A 15 -3.73 2.25 8.11
N ASN A 16 -2.41 2.18 7.90
CA ASN A 16 -1.40 2.37 8.93
C ASN A 16 -0.05 2.75 8.30
N PHE A 17 0.92 3.05 9.17
CA PHE A 17 2.30 3.41 8.82
C PHE A 17 3.30 2.37 9.33
N LEU A 18 2.86 1.13 9.53
CA LEU A 18 3.69 0.03 10.02
C LEU A 18 4.38 -0.65 8.84
N PHE A 19 5.69 -0.40 8.69
CA PHE A 19 6.50 -0.91 7.59
C PHE A 19 7.43 -2.05 8.05
N ILE A 20 6.98 -2.86 8.99
CA ILE A 20 7.73 -4.00 9.56
C ILE A 20 7.14 -5.33 9.06
N PRO A 21 7.91 -6.43 9.04
CA PRO A 21 7.43 -7.74 8.60
C PRO A 21 6.12 -8.17 9.25
N ASP A 22 5.36 -9.01 8.55
CA ASP A 22 4.02 -9.49 8.94
C ASP A 22 2.93 -8.42 9.01
N ASN A 23 3.26 -7.15 8.72
CA ASN A 23 2.28 -6.09 8.64
C ASN A 23 1.78 -5.89 7.21
N LYS A 24 0.52 -5.46 7.14
CA LYS A 24 -0.20 -5.17 5.91
C LYS A 24 -0.70 -3.73 5.94
N VAL A 25 -0.53 -3.06 4.81
CA VAL A 25 -1.02 -1.71 4.55
C VAL A 25 -2.11 -1.83 3.49
N THR A 26 -3.31 -1.38 3.84
CA THR A 26 -4.43 -1.30 2.91
C THR A 26 -4.61 0.15 2.48
N PHE A 27 -4.81 0.38 1.19
CA PHE A 27 -5.07 1.68 0.62
C PHE A 27 -6.56 1.88 0.40
N GLU A 28 -6.99 3.12 0.53
CA GLU A 28 -8.37 3.51 0.34
C GLU A 28 -8.41 4.88 -0.33
N CYS A 29 -9.26 5.03 -1.35
CA CYS A 29 -9.43 6.30 -2.05
C CYS A 29 -10.51 7.15 -1.38
N ASN A 30 -10.36 8.47 -1.47
CA ASN A 30 -11.36 9.40 -0.98
C ASN A 30 -12.66 9.28 -1.80
N GLN A 31 -13.76 9.77 -1.24
CA GLN A 31 -15.06 9.75 -1.92
C GLN A 31 -14.98 10.46 -3.28
N GLY A 32 -15.49 9.80 -4.32
CA GLY A 32 -15.47 10.29 -5.70
C GLY A 32 -14.27 9.84 -6.53
N PHE A 33 -13.29 9.14 -5.94
CA PHE A 33 -12.14 8.56 -6.63
C PHE A 33 -12.21 7.03 -6.67
N ILE A 34 -11.61 6.44 -7.70
CA ILE A 34 -11.58 5.00 -7.95
C ILE A 34 -10.16 4.48 -7.66
N LEU A 35 -10.08 3.39 -6.90
CA LEU A 35 -8.80 2.71 -6.65
C LEU A 35 -8.40 1.89 -7.87
N VAL A 36 -7.22 2.19 -8.41
CA VAL A 36 -6.59 1.47 -9.52
C VAL A 36 -5.31 0.82 -9.00
N GLY A 37 -5.11 -0.46 -9.34
CA GLY A 37 -3.98 -1.27 -8.89
C GLY A 37 -4.25 -2.04 -7.59
N ASP A 38 -3.19 -2.44 -6.89
CA ASP A 38 -3.32 -3.25 -5.68
C ASP A 38 -3.86 -2.46 -4.50
N GLN A 39 -4.98 -2.91 -3.92
CA GLN A 39 -5.53 -2.30 -2.70
C GLN A 39 -4.66 -2.55 -1.46
N ARG A 40 -3.83 -3.60 -1.45
CA ARG A 40 -3.10 -4.02 -0.25
C ARG A 40 -1.65 -4.36 -0.55
N ARG A 41 -0.76 -3.93 0.34
CA ARG A 41 0.65 -4.32 0.37
C ARG A 41 0.99 -5.03 1.68
N THR A 42 1.75 -6.10 1.58
CA THR A 42 2.20 -6.92 2.71
C THR A 42 3.73 -6.84 2.77
N CYS A 43 4.24 -6.56 3.97
CA CYS A 43 5.67 -6.52 4.23
C CYS A 43 6.16 -7.95 4.52
N GLU A 44 6.97 -8.49 3.60
CA GLU A 44 7.50 -9.84 3.70
C GLU A 44 8.66 -9.92 4.71
N ALA A 45 8.93 -11.12 5.23
CA ALA A 45 10.00 -11.37 6.20
C ALA A 45 11.39 -10.91 5.73
N GLY A 46 11.61 -10.87 4.41
CA GLY A 46 12.85 -10.37 3.79
C GLY A 46 13.02 -8.84 3.84
N GLY A 47 12.08 -8.09 4.41
CA GLY A 47 12.14 -6.62 4.44
C GLY A 47 11.85 -6.00 3.10
N ARG A 48 10.94 -6.59 2.31
CA ARG A 48 10.46 -6.05 1.04
C ARG A 48 8.95 -6.13 0.99
N TRP A 49 8.32 -5.19 0.31
CA TRP A 49 6.91 -5.27 -0.01
C TRP A 49 6.67 -6.35 -1.06
N ASN A 50 5.54 -7.06 -0.95
CA ASN A 50 5.12 -8.01 -1.97
C ASN A 50 5.04 -7.33 -3.35
N ILE A 51 5.30 -8.11 -4.39
CA ILE A 51 5.21 -7.67 -5.79
C ILE A 51 3.74 -7.29 -6.07
N PRO A 52 3.47 -6.13 -6.70
CA PRO A 52 2.12 -5.80 -7.14
C PRO A 52 1.70 -6.71 -8.29
N GLU A 53 0.51 -7.27 -8.20
CA GLU A 53 -0.10 -8.07 -9.26
C GLU A 53 -0.85 -7.16 -10.25
N TYR A 54 -1.50 -6.12 -9.75
CA TYR A 54 -2.32 -5.20 -10.55
C TYR A 54 -1.67 -3.83 -10.75
N GLY A 55 -0.44 -3.65 -10.26
CA GLY A 55 0.34 -2.41 -10.38
C GLY A 55 0.38 -1.59 -9.09
N TYR A 56 0.92 -0.37 -9.19
CA TYR A 56 0.97 0.55 -8.06
C TYR A 56 -0.40 1.15 -7.78
N THR A 57 -0.67 1.42 -6.51
CA THR A 57 -1.96 1.95 -6.08
C THR A 57 -2.06 3.42 -6.44
N GLU A 58 -3.08 3.76 -7.22
CA GLU A 58 -3.41 5.13 -7.60
C GLU A 58 -4.92 5.37 -7.40
N CYS A 59 -5.29 6.59 -7.01
CA CYS A 59 -6.69 7.00 -6.96
C CYS A 59 -6.93 8.02 -8.07
N LEU A 60 -7.87 7.71 -8.96
CA LEU A 60 -8.25 8.51 -10.14
C LEU A 60 -9.69 9.01 -10.05
#